data_AF-A0A6P6CLN4-F1
#
_entry.id   AF-A0A6P6CLN4-F1
#
_cell.length_a   1.000
_cell.length_b   1.000
_cell.length_c   1.000
_cell.angle_alpha   90.00
_cell.angle_beta   90.00
_cell.angle_gamma   90.00
#
_symmetry.space_group_name_H-M   'P 1'
#
loop_
_entity.id
_entity.type
_entity.pdbx_description
1 polymer ?
#
loop_
_entity_poly.entity_id
_entity_poly.type
_entity_poly.pdbx_seq_one_letter_code
_entity_poly.pdbx_strand_id
1 'polypeptide(L)'
;MALLCYNRGCGQRFDPETNSDDACIYHPGVPVFHDALKGWSCCRRRTTDFSDFLSIVGCTKGRHNNEKPPEPVKPEVKTTEKKELSELKPKFQEHIIQAPKPVEAIKRPSPDEPMSNLELKVSASLKQALDKLKLSSGNEENKKEEDSDEIKIGTSCKNGGCSKTYQGLQSLEEVCVYHSGVPIFHEGMKYWSCCRRKTSDFNTFLAQAGCTTGKHLWTAKDAGKKVVPCRHDWHQTGGEVTISVYAKNSLPELSQVVANSTLLNVHIVFEGEKEFHQNVKLWGVSIMYP
;
A
#
# COMPACT_ATOMS: atom_id res chain seq x y z
N MET A 1 1.78 -4.30 48.34
CA MET A 1 1.19 -4.87 47.11
C MET A 1 1.35 -3.83 46.04
N ALA A 2 2.08 -4.13 44.98
CA ALA A 2 2.44 -3.13 43.97
C ALA A 2 1.22 -2.74 43.11
N LEU A 3 0.70 -1.53 43.30
CA LEU A 3 -0.41 -0.95 42.55
C LEU A 3 0.09 -0.32 41.25
N LEU A 4 -0.75 -0.29 40.21
CA LEU A 4 -0.42 0.37 38.95
C LEU A 4 -0.71 1.87 39.05
N CYS A 5 0.26 2.71 38.63
CA CYS A 5 0.06 4.14 38.50
C CYS A 5 -0.65 4.49 37.19
N TYR A 6 -1.74 5.24 37.29
CA TYR A 6 -2.54 5.72 36.16
C TYR A 6 -2.30 7.20 35.82
N ASN A 7 -1.34 7.85 36.47
CA ASN A 7 -0.90 9.18 36.04
C ASN A 7 -0.33 9.10 34.62
N ARG A 8 -0.72 10.05 33.76
CA ARG A 8 -0.38 10.04 32.34
C ARG A 8 1.13 10.17 32.14
N GLY A 9 1.74 9.21 31.44
CA GLY A 9 3.18 9.16 31.21
C GLY A 9 4.01 8.47 32.30
N CYS A 10 3.39 7.93 33.36
CA CYS A 10 4.08 7.13 34.37
C CYS A 10 3.93 5.61 34.09
N GLY A 11 2.75 5.03 34.27
CA GLY A 11 2.48 3.61 34.01
C GLY A 11 3.27 2.60 34.86
N GLN A 12 4.03 3.06 35.85
CA GLN A 12 4.84 2.22 36.73
C GLN A 12 4.02 1.58 37.85
N ARG A 13 4.51 0.46 38.39
CA ARG A 13 3.97 -0.11 39.62
C ARG A 13 4.64 0.53 40.83
N PHE A 14 3.89 0.79 41.89
CA PHE A 14 4.38 1.44 43.11
C PHE A 14 3.76 0.81 44.36
N ASP A 15 4.46 0.93 45.50
CA ASP A 15 3.92 0.55 46.79
C ASP A 15 3.31 1.78 47.50
N PRO A 16 2.05 1.72 47.97
CA PRO A 16 1.41 2.87 48.61
C PRO A 16 2.13 3.39 49.86
N GLU A 17 2.81 2.51 50.58
CA GLU A 17 3.50 2.83 51.83
C GLU A 17 4.77 3.67 51.61
N THR A 18 5.36 3.62 50.42
CA THR A 18 6.58 4.36 50.04
C THR A 18 6.30 5.52 49.08
N ASN A 19 5.02 5.84 48.83
CA ASN A 19 4.59 6.86 47.87
C ASN A 19 4.76 8.29 48.43
N SER A 20 5.93 8.88 48.18
CA SER A 20 6.25 10.28 48.49
C SER A 20 5.75 11.25 47.41
N ASP A 21 5.73 12.55 47.72
CA ASP A 21 5.23 13.61 46.82
C ASP A 21 6.16 13.89 45.63
N ASP A 22 7.28 13.17 45.53
CA ASP A 22 8.25 13.25 44.44
C ASP A 22 8.50 11.90 43.75
N ALA A 23 7.74 10.85 44.14
CA ALA A 23 7.93 9.48 43.66
C ALA A 23 7.52 9.28 42.19
N CYS A 24 6.49 10.00 41.72
CA CYS A 24 5.95 9.87 40.38
C CYS A 24 6.29 11.08 39.51
N ILE A 25 6.79 10.84 38.30
CA ILE A 25 6.98 11.86 37.27
C ILE A 25 5.94 11.64 36.16
N TYR A 26 5.04 12.61 35.98
CA TYR A 26 3.89 12.46 35.07
C TYR A 26 3.48 13.79 34.41
N HIS A 27 2.52 13.71 33.49
CA HIS A 27 1.88 14.86 32.84
C HIS A 27 0.49 15.11 33.44
N PRO A 28 0.25 16.25 34.11
CA PRO A 28 -1.09 16.60 34.60
C PRO A 28 -2.00 17.10 33.46
N GLY A 29 -1.42 17.45 32.31
CA GLY A 29 -2.13 17.93 31.14
C GLY A 29 -2.79 16.82 30.31
N VAL A 30 -3.43 17.25 29.23
CA VAL A 30 -4.04 16.38 28.23
C VAL A 30 -3.15 16.27 26.99
N PRO A 31 -3.23 15.18 26.22
CA PRO A 31 -2.62 15.11 24.89
C PRO A 31 -3.15 16.23 23.99
N VAL A 32 -2.24 16.92 23.30
CA VAL A 32 -2.54 17.97 22.33
C VAL A 32 -1.90 17.57 21.00
N PHE A 33 -2.68 17.60 19.93
CA PHE A 33 -2.26 17.30 18.57
C PHE A 33 -2.62 18.50 17.68
N HIS A 34 -1.62 19.27 17.24
CA HIS A 34 -1.80 20.46 16.40
C HIS A 34 -0.60 20.61 15.47
N ASP A 35 -0.81 21.00 14.21
CA ASP A 35 0.23 21.18 13.18
C ASP A 35 1.22 20.01 13.06
N ALA A 36 0.69 18.77 13.02
CA ALA A 36 1.46 17.52 13.02
C ALA A 36 2.37 17.28 14.25
N LEU A 37 2.37 18.20 15.21
CA LEU A 37 3.07 18.10 16.49
C LEU A 37 2.16 17.51 17.56
N LYS A 38 2.75 16.60 18.33
CA LYS A 38 2.13 15.84 19.41
C LYS A 38 2.81 16.21 20.71
N GLY A 39 2.05 16.44 21.76
CA GLY A 39 2.61 16.72 23.08
C GLY A 39 1.54 16.86 24.14
N TRP A 40 1.90 17.48 25.25
CA TRP A 40 1.05 17.62 26.42
C TRP A 40 0.73 19.09 26.68
N SER A 41 -0.48 19.42 27.11
CA SER A 41 -0.85 20.80 27.44
C SER A 41 -0.06 21.38 28.63
N CYS A 42 0.49 20.53 29.49
CA CYS A 42 1.24 20.92 30.69
C CYS A 42 2.70 21.29 30.45
N CYS A 43 3.29 20.96 29.29
CA CYS A 43 4.69 21.29 29.00
C CYS A 43 4.89 21.66 27.53
N ARG A 44 6.03 22.31 27.21
CA ARG A 44 6.35 22.78 25.86
C ARG A 44 6.95 21.71 24.95
N ARG A 45 7.31 20.53 25.47
CA ARG A 45 7.92 19.46 24.66
C ARG A 45 6.91 18.94 23.63
N ARG A 46 7.32 18.90 22.37
CA ARG A 46 6.52 18.47 21.21
C ARG A 46 7.36 17.54 20.35
N THR A 47 6.71 16.61 19.67
CA THR A 47 7.34 15.69 18.72
C THR A 47 6.41 15.43 17.54
N THR A 48 6.97 15.12 16.38
CA THR A 48 6.23 14.73 15.18
C THR A 48 5.92 13.23 15.18
N ASP A 49 6.67 12.40 15.90
CA ASP A 49 6.48 10.95 15.96
C ASP A 49 5.54 10.52 17.10
N PHE A 50 4.72 9.48 16.86
CA PHE A 50 3.75 9.01 17.85
C PHE A 50 4.41 8.19 18.97
N SER A 51 5.44 7.41 18.66
CA SER A 51 6.16 6.60 19.65
C SER A 51 6.96 7.49 20.59
N ASP A 52 7.60 8.53 20.04
CA ASP A 52 8.27 9.57 20.83
C ASP A 52 7.29 10.31 21.74
N PHE A 53 6.06 10.55 21.30
CA PHE A 53 5.03 11.23 22.09
C PHE A 53 4.67 10.43 23.35
N LEU A 54 4.48 9.12 23.21
CA LEU A 54 4.23 8.21 24.34
C LEU A 54 5.41 8.14 25.30
N SER A 55 6.63 8.39 24.80
CA SER A 55 7.88 8.35 25.56
C SER A 55 8.28 9.70 26.17
N ILE A 56 7.46 10.76 26.03
CA ILE A 56 7.73 12.05 26.67
C ILE A 56 7.67 11.88 28.19
N VAL A 57 8.82 11.99 28.86
CA VAL A 57 8.94 11.99 30.32
C VAL A 57 8.02 13.06 30.93
N GLY A 58 7.31 12.70 31.99
CA GLY A 58 6.45 13.61 32.75
C GLY A 58 7.13 14.92 33.13
N CYS A 59 6.38 16.02 33.12
CA CYS A 59 6.91 17.33 33.49
C CYS A 59 6.67 17.72 34.95
N THR A 60 5.89 16.93 35.69
CA THR A 60 5.48 17.22 37.06
C THR A 60 5.83 16.06 37.97
N LYS A 61 6.35 16.38 39.16
CA LYS A 61 6.56 15.42 40.26
C LYS A 61 5.35 15.42 41.18
N GLY A 62 4.97 14.25 41.69
CA GLY A 62 3.86 14.09 42.63
C GLY A 62 3.79 12.66 43.15
N ARG A 63 2.71 12.33 43.83
CA ARG A 63 2.38 10.95 44.23
C ARG A 63 1.87 10.12 43.06
N HIS A 64 2.17 8.83 43.07
CA HIS A 64 1.51 7.88 42.17
C HIS A 64 0.01 7.77 42.48
N ASN A 65 -0.80 7.61 41.43
CA ASN A 65 -2.25 7.48 41.54
C ASN A 65 -2.70 6.09 41.07
N ASN A 66 -3.40 5.34 41.92
CA ASN A 66 -3.94 4.01 41.61
C ASN A 66 -5.35 4.04 41.02
N GLU A 67 -5.98 5.21 40.91
CA GLU A 67 -7.30 5.36 40.31
C GLU A 67 -7.19 5.55 38.80
N LYS A 68 -7.87 4.69 38.04
CA LYS A 68 -7.96 4.81 36.59
C LYS A 68 -8.81 6.05 36.25
N PRO A 69 -8.28 7.05 35.53
CA PRO A 69 -9.10 8.16 35.05
C PRO A 69 -10.27 7.61 34.22
N PRO A 70 -11.47 8.20 34.34
CA PRO A 70 -12.60 7.80 33.51
C PRO A 70 -12.22 7.91 32.04
N GLU A 71 -12.63 6.91 31.25
CA GLU A 71 -12.35 6.90 29.81
C GLU A 71 -12.92 8.19 29.19
N PRO A 72 -12.12 8.91 28.38
CA PRO A 72 -12.61 10.13 27.75
C PRO A 72 -13.79 9.76 26.86
N VAL A 73 -14.98 10.24 27.24
CA VAL A 73 -16.17 10.16 26.41
C VAL A 73 -15.82 10.86 25.12
N LYS A 74 -15.78 10.10 24.02
CA LYS A 74 -15.53 10.62 22.67
C LYS A 74 -16.49 11.78 22.47
N PRO A 75 -16.03 13.03 22.24
CA PRO A 75 -16.95 14.13 22.00
C PRO A 75 -17.77 13.78 20.76
N GLU A 76 -19.05 13.48 20.96
CA GLU A 76 -20.02 13.42 19.88
C GLU A 76 -20.09 14.82 19.30
N VAL A 77 -19.58 15.00 18.09
CA VAL A 77 -19.80 16.22 17.31
C VAL A 77 -21.29 16.25 16.94
N LYS A 78 -22.11 16.78 17.84
CA LYS A 78 -23.52 17.08 17.59
C LYS A 78 -23.61 18.47 16.99
N THR A 79 -23.61 18.51 15.65
CA THR A 79 -24.23 19.60 14.90
C THR A 79 -25.74 19.48 15.06
N THR A 80 -26.36 20.34 15.87
CA THR A 80 -27.75 20.78 15.67
C THR A 80 -28.09 22.01 16.51
N GLU A 81 -28.53 23.03 15.77
CA GLU A 81 -29.66 23.91 16.03
C GLU A 81 -29.55 25.15 16.95
N LYS A 82 -30.07 26.23 16.37
CA LYS A 82 -30.32 27.56 16.91
C LYS A 82 -31.31 27.48 18.08
N LYS A 83 -30.96 28.07 19.22
CA LYS A 83 -31.67 29.25 19.76
C LYS A 83 -31.05 29.74 21.07
N GLU A 84 -30.85 31.05 21.09
CA GLU A 84 -30.93 31.99 22.23
C GLU A 84 -29.99 31.78 23.42
N LEU A 85 -28.86 32.49 23.35
CA LEU A 85 -28.34 33.20 24.52
C LEU A 85 -27.72 34.52 24.03
N SER A 86 -28.56 35.54 23.98
CA SER A 86 -28.13 36.93 23.92
C SER A 86 -27.47 37.32 25.24
N GLU A 87 -26.46 38.19 25.13
CA GLU A 87 -25.78 38.90 26.22
C GLU A 87 -24.61 38.15 26.86
N LEU A 88 -23.45 38.21 26.18
CA LEU A 88 -22.14 38.63 26.71
C LEU A 88 -21.04 38.22 25.71
N LYS A 89 -20.72 39.08 24.73
CA LYS A 89 -19.48 38.94 23.93
C LYS A 89 -18.66 40.24 23.99
N PRO A 90 -17.34 40.17 24.25
CA PRO A 90 -16.44 41.30 24.08
C PRO A 90 -16.29 41.65 22.59
N LYS A 91 -16.14 42.94 22.30
CA LYS A 91 -15.93 43.47 20.93
C LYS A 91 -14.55 43.04 20.41
N PHE A 92 -14.49 41.95 19.65
CA PHE A 92 -13.39 41.70 18.73
C PHE A 92 -13.94 41.80 17.30
N GLN A 93 -13.31 42.64 16.49
CA GLN A 93 -13.71 42.86 15.10
C GLN A 93 -13.15 41.69 14.28
N GLU A 94 -13.95 40.62 14.17
CA GLU A 94 -13.65 39.49 13.30
C GLU A 94 -13.66 40.00 11.85
N HIS A 95 -12.48 40.17 11.25
CA HIS A 95 -12.36 40.14 9.81
C HIS A 95 -12.71 38.73 9.35
N ILE A 96 -14.00 38.52 9.07
CA ILE A 96 -14.50 37.30 8.44
C ILE A 96 -13.90 37.27 7.03
N ILE A 97 -12.86 36.47 6.84
CA ILE A 97 -12.46 36.03 5.50
C ILE A 97 -13.64 35.21 5.00
N GLN A 98 -14.51 35.82 4.17
CA GLN A 98 -15.59 35.08 3.54
C GLN A 98 -14.96 34.01 2.65
N ALA A 99 -15.23 32.75 2.98
CA ALA A 99 -14.92 31.65 2.07
C ALA A 99 -15.59 31.97 0.72
N PRO A 100 -14.87 31.87 -0.41
CA PRO A 100 -15.46 32.07 -1.72
C PRO A 100 -16.71 31.19 -1.85
N LYS A 101 -17.79 31.78 -2.37
CA LYS A 101 -19.06 31.07 -2.58
C LYS A 101 -18.77 29.75 -3.32
N PRO A 102 -19.37 28.61 -2.92
CA PRO A 102 -19.19 27.36 -3.62
C PRO A 102 -19.52 27.59 -5.09
N VAL A 103 -18.58 27.26 -5.97
CA VAL A 103 -18.85 27.12 -7.40
C VAL A 103 -20.05 26.17 -7.51
N GLU A 104 -21.05 26.57 -8.29
CA GLU A 104 -22.32 25.85 -8.46
C GLU A 104 -22.07 24.33 -8.50
N ALA A 105 -22.87 23.56 -7.76
CA ALA A 105 -22.71 22.12 -7.66
C ALA A 105 -22.75 21.48 -9.06
N ILE A 106 -21.58 21.17 -9.61
CA ILE A 106 -21.44 20.51 -10.91
C ILE A 106 -22.19 19.18 -10.78
N LYS A 107 -23.28 19.03 -11.55
CA LYS A 107 -23.99 17.75 -11.62
C LYS A 107 -23.05 16.71 -12.19
N ARG A 108 -22.75 15.66 -11.43
CA ARG A 108 -21.87 14.58 -11.87
C ARG A 108 -22.44 13.93 -13.14
N PRO A 109 -21.74 13.96 -14.28
CA PRO A 109 -22.22 13.34 -15.50
C PRO A 109 -22.18 11.81 -15.44
N SER A 110 -22.77 11.15 -16.45
CA SER A 110 -22.84 9.69 -16.48
C SER A 110 -21.47 9.06 -16.74
N PRO A 111 -21.14 7.92 -16.11
CA PRO A 111 -19.97 7.13 -16.46
C PRO A 111 -19.96 6.63 -17.91
N ASP A 112 -21.12 6.52 -18.56
CA ASP A 112 -21.26 6.02 -19.94
C ASP A 112 -21.07 7.11 -21.01
N GLU A 113 -20.59 8.29 -20.63
CA GLU A 113 -20.23 9.35 -21.57
C GLU A 113 -19.14 8.90 -22.56
N PRO A 114 -19.14 9.44 -23.79
CA PRO A 114 -18.13 9.10 -24.78
C PRO A 114 -16.73 9.39 -24.25
N MET A 115 -15.86 8.39 -24.36
CA MET A 115 -14.48 8.46 -23.89
C MET A 115 -13.59 9.08 -24.96
N SER A 116 -12.65 9.93 -24.56
CA SER A 116 -11.60 10.47 -25.44
C SER A 116 -10.28 9.75 -25.21
N ASN A 117 -9.46 9.65 -26.26
CA ASN A 117 -8.09 9.15 -26.16
C ASN A 117 -7.18 10.23 -25.56
N LEU A 118 -6.42 9.88 -24.53
CA LEU A 118 -5.40 10.75 -23.99
C LEU A 118 -4.11 10.66 -24.82
N GLU A 119 -3.41 11.79 -24.96
CA GLU A 119 -2.13 11.86 -25.67
C GLU A 119 -1.07 11.03 -24.93
N LEU A 120 -0.41 10.11 -25.65
CA LEU A 120 0.66 9.27 -25.10
C LEU A 120 2.03 9.91 -25.37
N LYS A 121 2.71 10.36 -24.30
CA LYS A 121 4.08 10.87 -24.37
C LYS A 121 5.09 9.79 -24.02
N VAL A 122 5.83 9.32 -25.02
CA VAL A 122 6.83 8.25 -24.87
C VAL A 122 8.22 8.84 -24.60
N SER A 123 8.82 8.46 -23.47
CA SER A 123 10.18 8.90 -23.10
C SER A 123 11.25 8.30 -24.01
N ALA A 124 12.36 9.03 -24.20
CA ALA A 124 13.48 8.56 -25.02
C ALA A 124 14.10 7.25 -24.50
N SER A 125 14.14 7.07 -23.17
CA SER A 125 14.66 5.86 -22.53
C SER A 125 13.84 4.61 -22.87
N LEU A 126 12.50 4.72 -22.94
CA LEU A 126 11.66 3.59 -23.34
C LEU A 126 11.86 3.24 -24.82
N LYS A 127 11.97 4.24 -25.70
CA LYS A 127 12.25 4.02 -27.13
C LYS A 127 13.55 3.24 -27.32
N GLN A 128 14.63 3.69 -26.69
CA GLN A 128 15.93 3.00 -26.75
C GLN A 128 15.88 1.57 -26.21
N ALA A 129 15.12 1.34 -25.12
CA ALA A 129 14.95 -0.01 -24.57
C ALA A 129 14.23 -0.95 -25.55
N LEU A 130 13.18 -0.46 -26.20
CA LEU A 130 12.43 -1.23 -27.21
C LEU A 130 13.27 -1.50 -28.47
N ASP A 131 14.03 -0.51 -28.95
CA ASP A 131 14.91 -0.69 -30.11
C ASP A 131 16.01 -1.72 -29.84
N LYS A 132 16.61 -1.70 -28.64
CA LYS A 132 17.58 -2.71 -28.22
C LYS A 132 16.97 -4.11 -28.18
N LEU A 133 15.73 -4.24 -27.71
CA LEU A 133 15.02 -5.51 -27.69
C LEU A 133 14.75 -6.02 -29.12
N LYS A 134 14.31 -5.15 -30.03
CA LYS A 134 14.14 -5.49 -31.45
C LYS A 134 15.46 -5.95 -32.08
N LEU A 135 16.58 -5.29 -31.79
CA LEU A 135 17.91 -5.69 -32.29
C LEU A 135 18.38 -7.04 -31.72
N SER A 136 18.02 -7.38 -30.47
CA SER A 136 18.31 -8.71 -29.92
C SER A 136 17.43 -9.82 -30.53
N SER A 137 16.21 -9.49 -30.94
CA SER A 137 15.29 -10.42 -31.63
C SER A 137 15.59 -10.55 -33.12
N GLY A 138 16.14 -9.52 -33.77
CA GLY A 138 16.46 -9.51 -35.20
C GLY A 138 17.60 -10.44 -35.63
N ASN A 139 18.37 -11.00 -34.70
CA ASN A 139 19.30 -12.10 -35.00
C ASN A 139 18.61 -13.47 -35.09
N GLU A 140 17.30 -13.56 -34.79
CA GLU A 140 16.49 -14.78 -34.93
C GLU A 140 15.33 -14.61 -35.92
N GLU A 141 15.33 -13.60 -36.79
CA GLU A 141 14.36 -13.53 -37.89
C GLU A 141 14.84 -14.32 -39.12
N ASN A 142 15.06 -15.62 -38.93
CA ASN A 142 15.03 -16.58 -40.03
C ASN A 142 14.75 -18.01 -39.58
N LYS A 143 13.76 -18.22 -38.71
CA LYS A 143 13.07 -19.51 -38.59
C LYS A 143 11.58 -19.26 -38.43
N LYS A 144 10.82 -19.73 -39.41
CA LYS A 144 9.46 -20.20 -39.17
C LYS A 144 9.59 -21.23 -38.05
N GLU A 145 9.13 -20.92 -36.84
CA GLU A 145 9.19 -21.85 -35.72
C GLU A 145 8.13 -22.94 -35.93
N GLU A 146 8.57 -24.01 -36.58
CA GLU A 146 8.21 -25.34 -36.12
C GLU A 146 8.71 -25.50 -34.67
N ASP A 147 7.79 -25.87 -33.81
CA ASP A 147 7.90 -26.36 -32.44
C ASP A 147 9.19 -27.19 -32.20
N SER A 148 10.27 -26.52 -31.81
CA SER A 148 11.55 -27.14 -31.46
C SER A 148 11.78 -26.99 -29.96
N ASP A 149 11.23 -27.95 -29.22
CA ASP A 149 11.15 -28.10 -27.77
C ASP A 149 12.51 -28.33 -27.06
N GLU A 150 13.58 -27.60 -27.45
CA GLU A 150 14.92 -27.80 -26.89
C GLU A 150 15.17 -26.96 -25.62
N ILE A 151 14.96 -27.58 -24.45
CA ILE A 151 15.28 -27.00 -23.14
C ILE A 151 16.81 -26.86 -23.00
N LYS A 152 17.29 -25.63 -22.72
CA LYS A 152 18.73 -25.37 -22.50
C LYS A 152 19.22 -25.97 -21.19
N ILE A 153 20.38 -26.62 -21.21
CA ILE A 153 21.07 -27.11 -20.00
C ILE A 153 21.31 -25.94 -19.04
N GLY A 154 20.98 -26.14 -17.76
CA GLY A 154 21.01 -25.12 -16.72
C GLY A 154 19.65 -24.46 -16.44
N THR A 155 18.61 -24.73 -17.24
CA THR A 155 17.25 -24.20 -16.99
C THR A 155 16.72 -24.67 -15.63
N SER A 156 16.29 -23.77 -14.76
CA SER A 156 15.74 -24.14 -13.45
C SER A 156 14.30 -24.63 -13.54
N CYS A 157 13.93 -25.56 -12.66
CA CYS A 157 12.56 -26.02 -12.54
C CYS A 157 11.66 -24.89 -12.03
N LYS A 158 10.50 -24.71 -12.67
CA LYS A 158 9.53 -23.65 -12.36
C LYS A 158 8.47 -24.09 -11.34
N ASN A 159 8.47 -25.35 -10.90
CA ASN A 159 7.57 -25.81 -9.85
C ASN A 159 7.95 -25.21 -8.49
N GLY A 160 6.95 -24.79 -7.70
CA GLY A 160 7.16 -24.11 -6.41
C GLY A 160 8.01 -24.94 -5.43
N GLY A 161 9.10 -24.35 -4.91
CA GLY A 161 9.99 -25.02 -3.95
C GLY A 161 10.93 -26.08 -4.55
N CYS A 162 10.97 -26.24 -5.88
CA CYS A 162 11.94 -27.11 -6.54
C CYS A 162 13.20 -26.34 -6.94
N SER A 163 14.37 -26.79 -6.50
CA SER A 163 15.67 -26.14 -6.80
C SER A 163 16.51 -26.89 -7.84
N LYS A 164 15.94 -27.87 -8.55
CA LYS A 164 16.68 -28.63 -9.56
C LYS A 164 16.85 -27.83 -10.85
N THR A 165 17.97 -28.06 -11.52
CA THR A 165 18.28 -27.53 -12.85
C THR A 165 18.29 -28.65 -13.88
N TYR A 166 17.93 -28.31 -15.11
CA TYR A 166 17.90 -29.23 -16.24
C TYR A 166 19.33 -29.57 -16.67
N GLN A 167 19.69 -30.85 -16.64
CA GLN A 167 21.02 -31.37 -17.00
C GLN A 167 20.99 -32.23 -18.27
N GLY A 168 19.89 -32.21 -19.02
CA GLY A 168 19.68 -33.02 -20.22
C GLY A 168 18.52 -34.01 -20.05
N LEU A 169 18.41 -34.98 -20.97
CA LEU A 169 17.29 -35.95 -21.03
C LEU A 169 17.05 -36.70 -19.70
N GLN A 170 18.11 -36.96 -18.94
CA GLN A 170 18.02 -37.60 -17.63
C GLN A 170 17.14 -36.79 -16.66
N SER A 171 17.15 -35.47 -16.73
CA SER A 171 16.32 -34.59 -15.88
C SER A 171 14.83 -34.63 -16.23
N LEU A 172 14.43 -35.21 -17.38
CA LEU A 172 13.03 -35.41 -17.75
C LEU A 172 12.41 -36.61 -17.04
N GLU A 173 13.23 -37.61 -16.69
CA GLU A 173 12.80 -38.82 -16.00
C GLU A 173 12.83 -38.67 -14.48
N GLU A 174 13.50 -37.64 -13.97
CA GLU A 174 13.54 -37.35 -12.54
C GLU A 174 12.18 -36.93 -11.97
N VAL A 175 11.88 -37.46 -10.78
CA VAL A 175 10.70 -37.04 -10.01
C VAL A 175 10.96 -35.67 -9.39
N CYS A 176 10.08 -34.72 -9.71
CA CYS A 176 10.03 -33.41 -9.10
C CYS A 176 9.24 -33.48 -7.79
N VAL A 177 9.87 -33.09 -6.68
CA VAL A 177 9.19 -32.88 -5.40
C VAL A 177 8.99 -31.37 -5.22
N TYR A 178 7.74 -30.92 -5.19
CA TYR A 178 7.38 -29.50 -5.22
C TYR A 178 6.12 -29.20 -4.41
N HIS A 179 5.78 -27.93 -4.30
CA HIS A 179 4.53 -27.43 -3.72
C HIS A 179 3.57 -27.05 -4.83
N SER A 180 2.42 -27.72 -4.90
CA SER A 180 1.33 -27.42 -5.85
C SER A 180 0.50 -26.20 -5.47
N GLY A 181 0.66 -25.71 -4.23
CA GLY A 181 -0.01 -24.52 -3.73
C GLY A 181 0.79 -23.23 -3.95
N VAL A 182 0.26 -22.13 -3.43
CA VAL A 182 0.89 -20.80 -3.49
C VAL A 182 1.56 -20.46 -2.15
N PRO A 183 2.61 -19.64 -2.16
CA PRO A 183 3.21 -19.14 -0.93
C PRO A 183 2.25 -18.15 -0.23
N ILE A 184 2.09 -18.28 1.08
CA ILE A 184 1.25 -17.42 1.93
C ILE A 184 2.13 -16.80 3.00
N PHE A 185 2.03 -15.47 3.13
CA PHE A 185 2.69 -14.66 4.15
C PHE A 185 1.62 -13.92 4.95
N HIS A 186 1.34 -14.36 6.17
CA HIS A 186 0.30 -13.77 7.02
C HIS A 186 0.75 -13.79 8.48
N GLU A 187 0.59 -12.67 9.20
CA GLU A 187 0.91 -12.54 10.63
C GLU A 187 2.35 -12.99 10.98
N GLY A 188 3.32 -12.64 10.13
CA GLY A 188 4.73 -13.02 10.32
C GLY A 188 5.05 -14.49 9.98
N MET A 189 4.04 -15.30 9.71
CA MET A 189 4.19 -16.71 9.32
C MET A 189 4.22 -16.86 7.80
N LYS A 190 5.04 -17.81 7.34
CA LYS A 190 5.29 -18.14 5.94
C LYS A 190 5.01 -19.62 5.73
N TYR A 191 4.20 -19.96 4.73
CA TYR A 191 3.83 -21.34 4.44
C TYR A 191 3.29 -21.51 3.02
N TRP A 192 3.26 -22.74 2.53
CA TRP A 192 2.61 -23.07 1.26
C TRP A 192 1.16 -23.50 1.49
N SER A 193 0.22 -23.01 0.67
CA SER A 193 -1.22 -23.31 0.83
C SER A 193 -1.57 -24.80 0.75
N CYS A 194 -0.76 -25.58 0.02
CA CYS A 194 -0.93 -27.02 -0.20
C CYS A 194 -0.67 -27.89 1.04
N CYS A 195 0.29 -27.53 1.89
CA CYS A 195 0.66 -28.35 3.07
C CYS A 195 0.63 -27.58 4.40
N ARG A 196 0.55 -26.25 4.36
CA ARG A 196 0.42 -25.35 5.52
C ARG A 196 1.46 -25.56 6.63
N ARG A 197 2.64 -26.05 6.28
CA ARG A 197 3.81 -26.11 7.18
C ARG A 197 4.28 -24.68 7.41
N LYS A 198 4.14 -24.17 8.65
CA LYS A 198 4.40 -22.77 8.98
C LYS A 198 5.80 -22.58 9.53
N THR A 199 6.46 -21.51 9.10
CA THR A 199 7.72 -21.04 9.64
C THR A 199 7.70 -19.51 9.75
N SER A 200 8.37 -18.97 10.76
CA SER A 200 8.61 -17.52 10.86
C SER A 200 9.84 -17.09 10.06
N ASP A 201 10.82 -17.97 9.88
CA ASP A 201 12.06 -17.70 9.14
C ASP A 201 11.89 -17.91 7.63
N PHE A 202 12.44 -16.99 6.83
CA PHE A 202 12.31 -16.98 5.36
C PHE A 202 13.21 -18.03 4.69
N ASN A 203 14.44 -18.23 5.19
CA ASN A 203 15.34 -19.23 4.61
C ASN A 203 14.81 -20.65 4.83
N THR A 204 14.24 -20.90 6.00
CA THR A 204 13.53 -22.15 6.32
C THR A 204 12.32 -22.37 5.41
N PHE A 205 11.60 -21.30 5.04
CA PHE A 205 10.50 -21.37 4.08
C PHE A 205 10.98 -21.75 2.67
N LEU A 206 12.08 -21.15 2.19
CA LEU A 206 12.66 -21.46 0.88
C LEU A 206 13.25 -22.89 0.83
N ALA A 207 13.85 -23.36 1.92
CA ALA A 207 14.42 -24.69 2.04
C ALA A 207 13.37 -25.79 2.29
N GLN A 208 12.10 -25.42 2.49
CA GLN A 208 11.05 -26.36 2.81
C GLN A 208 10.83 -27.34 1.64
N ALA A 209 10.98 -28.64 1.92
CA ALA A 209 10.77 -29.67 0.92
C ALA A 209 9.31 -29.70 0.42
N GLY A 210 9.15 -29.87 -0.89
CA GLY A 210 7.85 -30.03 -1.55
C GLY A 210 6.98 -31.11 -0.91
N CYS A 211 5.66 -30.98 -1.07
CA CYS A 211 4.67 -31.92 -0.53
C CYS A 211 3.92 -32.70 -1.61
N THR A 212 4.24 -32.45 -2.89
CA THR A 212 3.62 -33.06 -4.06
C THR A 212 4.73 -33.58 -4.97
N THR A 213 4.50 -34.74 -5.59
CA THR A 213 5.40 -35.33 -6.57
C THR A 213 4.82 -35.20 -7.98
N GLY A 214 5.68 -35.04 -8.98
CA GLY A 214 5.26 -34.96 -10.38
C GLY A 214 6.46 -34.81 -11.32
N LYS A 215 6.20 -34.36 -12.55
CA LYS A 215 7.26 -34.05 -13.52
C LYS A 215 7.79 -32.64 -13.31
N HIS A 216 9.06 -32.43 -13.60
CA HIS A 216 9.64 -31.10 -13.61
C HIS A 216 8.99 -30.22 -14.68
N LEU A 217 8.84 -28.93 -14.36
CA LEU A 217 8.33 -27.91 -15.28
C LEU A 217 9.48 -27.03 -15.73
N TRP A 218 10.00 -27.26 -16.93
CA TRP A 218 11.17 -26.53 -17.45
C TRP A 218 10.76 -25.33 -18.31
N THR A 219 9.71 -25.48 -19.11
CA THR A 219 9.10 -24.41 -19.88
C THR A 219 7.95 -23.80 -19.07
N ALA A 220 7.81 -22.47 -19.10
CA ALA A 220 6.59 -21.89 -18.57
C ALA A 220 5.52 -22.20 -19.60
N LYS A 221 4.49 -22.96 -19.20
CA LYS A 221 3.21 -22.81 -19.89
C LYS A 221 2.70 -21.45 -19.44
N ASP A 222 3.07 -20.39 -20.16
CA ASP A 222 2.33 -19.13 -20.08
C ASP A 222 0.91 -19.48 -20.51
N ALA A 223 0.10 -19.85 -19.52
CA ALA A 223 -1.21 -20.44 -19.71
C ALA A 223 -2.18 -19.33 -20.11
N GLY A 224 -2.11 -18.90 -21.38
CA GLY A 224 -3.18 -18.20 -22.12
C GLY A 224 -3.78 -16.94 -21.49
N LYS A 225 -3.27 -16.45 -20.36
CA LYS A 225 -3.76 -15.23 -19.73
C LYS A 225 -2.99 -14.06 -20.33
N LYS A 226 -3.51 -13.58 -21.47
CA LYS A 226 -3.11 -12.29 -22.03
C LYS A 226 -3.19 -11.20 -20.96
N VAL A 227 -4.24 -11.19 -20.15
CA VAL A 227 -4.39 -10.20 -19.07
C VAL A 227 -3.63 -10.60 -17.80
N VAL A 228 -2.65 -9.78 -17.44
CA VAL A 228 -1.74 -9.97 -16.28
C VAL A 228 -1.89 -8.79 -15.32
N PRO A 229 -2.04 -9.03 -14.00
CA PRO A 229 -2.11 -7.95 -13.03
C PRO A 229 -0.75 -7.25 -12.89
N CYS A 230 -0.74 -5.92 -13.03
CA CYS A 230 0.41 -5.07 -12.73
C CYS A 230 0.23 -4.39 -11.37
N ARG A 231 1.34 -4.20 -10.65
CA ARG A 231 1.36 -3.25 -9.54
C ARG A 231 1.00 -1.87 -10.10
N HIS A 232 0.08 -1.19 -9.43
CA HIS A 232 -0.28 0.17 -9.77
C HIS A 232 -0.73 0.90 -8.52
N ASP A 233 -0.57 2.22 -8.56
CA ASP A 233 -0.97 3.14 -7.50
C ASP A 233 -1.63 4.35 -8.19
N TRP A 234 -2.69 4.89 -7.61
CA TRP A 234 -3.33 6.09 -8.15
C TRP A 234 -3.83 7.01 -7.04
N HIS A 235 -3.85 8.31 -7.33
CA HIS A 235 -4.44 9.31 -6.47
C HIS A 235 -5.05 10.44 -7.29
N GLN A 236 -5.98 11.16 -6.67
CA GLN A 236 -6.64 12.31 -7.27
C GLN A 236 -6.56 13.51 -6.32
N THR A 237 -6.17 14.66 -6.86
CA THR A 237 -6.25 15.97 -6.22
C THR A 237 -7.39 16.79 -6.83
N GLY A 238 -7.58 18.03 -6.39
CA GLY A 238 -8.60 18.91 -6.96
C GLY A 238 -8.38 19.27 -8.44
N GLY A 239 -7.16 19.14 -8.96
CA GLY A 239 -6.82 19.50 -10.34
C GLY A 239 -6.07 18.44 -11.14
N GLU A 240 -5.65 17.34 -10.53
CA GLU A 240 -4.84 16.32 -11.21
C GLU A 240 -5.22 14.91 -10.77
N VAL A 241 -5.25 13.98 -11.73
CA VAL A 241 -5.34 12.55 -11.50
C VAL A 241 -4.00 11.93 -11.91
N THR A 242 -3.34 11.27 -10.97
CA THR A 242 -2.05 10.62 -11.22
C THR A 242 -2.23 9.12 -11.04
N ILE A 243 -1.91 8.34 -12.08
CA ILE A 243 -1.86 6.88 -12.04
C ILE A 243 -0.46 6.40 -12.46
N SER A 244 0.13 5.54 -11.66
CA SER A 244 1.41 4.89 -11.93
C SER A 244 1.19 3.41 -12.10
N VAL A 245 1.54 2.85 -13.26
CA VAL A 245 1.47 1.42 -13.55
C VAL A 245 2.88 0.88 -13.80
N TYR A 246 3.25 -0.19 -13.11
CA TYR A 246 4.56 -0.80 -13.23
C TYR A 246 4.50 -1.99 -14.20
N ALA A 247 4.81 -1.72 -15.48
CA ALA A 247 4.86 -2.72 -16.55
C ALA A 247 6.18 -2.61 -17.34
N LYS A 248 6.95 -3.70 -17.38
CA LYS A 248 8.26 -3.75 -18.07
C LYS A 248 8.05 -3.81 -19.58
N ASN A 249 8.87 -3.06 -20.33
CA ASN A 249 8.88 -3.10 -21.80
C ASN A 249 7.47 -2.89 -22.39
N SER A 250 6.76 -1.89 -21.86
CA SER A 250 5.45 -1.51 -22.38
C SER A 250 5.56 -1.06 -23.84
N LEU A 251 4.60 -1.45 -24.66
CA LEU A 251 4.50 -1.18 -26.09
C LEU A 251 3.49 -0.03 -26.31
N PRO A 252 3.95 1.23 -26.48
CA PRO A 252 3.06 2.39 -26.53
C PRO A 252 2.10 2.36 -27.72
N GLU A 253 2.54 1.79 -28.85
CA GLU A 253 1.75 1.69 -30.09
C GLU A 253 0.54 0.76 -29.96
N LEU A 254 0.58 -0.19 -29.02
CA LEU A 254 -0.49 -1.14 -28.73
C LEU A 254 -1.25 -0.80 -27.44
N SER A 255 -0.76 0.20 -26.69
CA SER A 255 -1.35 0.65 -25.44
C SER A 255 -2.30 1.82 -25.69
N GLN A 256 -3.32 1.95 -24.84
CA GLN A 256 -4.33 2.98 -24.98
C GLN A 256 -4.78 3.47 -23.60
N VAL A 257 -4.90 4.78 -23.45
CA VAL A 257 -5.50 5.40 -22.28
C VAL A 257 -6.66 6.25 -22.74
N VAL A 258 -7.87 5.90 -22.29
CA VAL A 258 -9.09 6.65 -22.62
C VAL A 258 -9.75 7.13 -21.35
N ALA A 259 -10.33 8.32 -21.37
CA ALA A 259 -11.01 8.90 -20.22
C ALA A 259 -12.29 9.64 -20.62
N ASN A 260 -13.20 9.80 -19.68
CA ASN A 260 -14.27 10.79 -19.74
C ASN A 260 -14.25 11.64 -18.47
N SER A 261 -15.33 12.40 -18.24
CA SER A 261 -15.43 13.29 -17.09
C SER A 261 -15.43 12.56 -15.73
N THR A 262 -15.68 11.25 -15.69
CA THR A 262 -15.84 10.48 -14.44
C THR A 262 -15.09 9.14 -14.40
N LEU A 263 -14.57 8.66 -15.53
CA LEU A 263 -13.87 7.39 -15.67
C LEU A 263 -12.54 7.55 -16.42
N LEU A 264 -11.55 6.76 -16.03
CA LEU A 264 -10.30 6.55 -16.74
C LEU A 264 -10.11 5.04 -16.98
N ASN A 265 -9.92 4.64 -18.22
CA ASN A 265 -9.57 3.28 -18.62
C ASN A 265 -8.14 3.26 -19.15
N VAL A 266 -7.32 2.42 -18.54
CA VAL A 266 -5.93 2.19 -18.89
C VAL A 266 -5.79 0.79 -19.47
N HIS A 267 -5.31 0.72 -20.70
CA HIS A 267 -4.93 -0.51 -21.38
C HIS A 267 -3.45 -0.44 -21.74
N ILE A 268 -2.63 -1.33 -21.19
CA ILE A 268 -1.18 -1.37 -21.44
C ILE A 268 -0.81 -2.74 -21.97
N VAL A 269 -0.20 -2.78 -23.15
CA VAL A 269 0.40 -3.99 -23.71
C VAL A 269 1.89 -3.97 -23.41
N PHE A 270 2.45 -5.08 -22.95
CA PHE A 270 3.84 -5.17 -22.53
C PHE A 270 4.38 -6.59 -22.73
N GLU A 271 5.71 -6.72 -22.82
CA GLU A 271 6.38 -8.03 -23.00
C GLU A 271 5.75 -8.88 -24.14
N GLY A 272 5.49 -8.27 -25.30
CA GLY A 272 4.94 -8.93 -26.49
C GLY A 272 3.42 -8.99 -26.51
N GLU A 273 2.83 -9.89 -25.72
CA GLU A 273 1.38 -10.18 -25.75
C GLU A 273 0.66 -10.02 -24.40
N LYS A 274 1.38 -9.58 -23.35
CA LYS A 274 0.75 -9.37 -22.05
C LYS A 274 0.00 -8.05 -22.04
N GLU A 275 -1.14 -8.04 -21.42
CA GLU A 275 -2.06 -6.92 -21.34
C GLU A 275 -2.37 -6.61 -19.87
N PHE A 276 -2.48 -5.33 -19.55
CA PHE A 276 -2.97 -4.84 -18.27
C PHE A 276 -4.15 -3.92 -18.51
N HIS A 277 -5.24 -4.16 -17.78
CA HIS A 277 -6.49 -3.42 -17.90
C HIS A 277 -6.86 -2.85 -16.53
N GLN A 278 -7.08 -1.54 -16.45
CA GLN A 278 -7.51 -0.89 -15.21
C GLN A 278 -8.56 0.18 -15.48
N ASN A 279 -9.68 0.11 -14.75
CA ASN A 279 -10.71 1.14 -14.70
C ASN A 279 -10.59 1.92 -13.38
N VAL A 280 -10.56 3.25 -13.46
CA VAL A 280 -10.48 4.15 -12.31
C VAL A 280 -11.69 5.07 -12.32
N LYS A 281 -12.46 5.04 -11.22
CA LYS A 281 -13.61 5.91 -11.00
C LYS A 281 -13.16 7.20 -10.33
N LEU A 282 -13.25 8.32 -11.05
CA LEU A 282 -12.83 9.63 -10.56
C LEU A 282 -13.86 10.19 -9.57
N TRP A 283 -13.41 10.82 -8.48
CA TRP A 283 -14.29 11.33 -7.42
C TRP A 283 -14.96 12.66 -7.78
N GLY A 284 -14.32 13.46 -8.66
CA GLY A 284 -14.85 14.71 -9.20
C GLY A 284 -15.31 14.59 -10.66
N VAL A 285 -15.62 15.75 -11.26
CA VAL A 285 -15.91 15.87 -12.70
C VAL A 285 -14.67 16.47 -13.36
N SER A 286 -13.98 15.67 -14.15
CA SER A 286 -12.85 16.14 -14.97
C SER A 286 -13.40 16.88 -16.19
N ILE A 287 -13.04 18.16 -16.33
CA ILE A 287 -13.28 18.90 -17.56
C ILE A 287 -12.14 18.54 -18.51
N MET A 288 -12.43 17.70 -19.50
CA MET A 288 -11.47 17.39 -20.55
C MET A 288 -11.48 18.56 -21.54
N TYR A 289 -10.40 19.33 -21.58
CA TYR A 289 -10.20 20.32 -22.64
C TYR A 289 -9.75 19.59 -23.92
N PRO A 290 -10.30 19.95 -25.09
CA PRO A 290 -9.92 19.36 -26.37
C PRO A 290 -8.45 19.62 -26.74
#